data_AF-A0A7R9I7X8-F1
#
_entry.id   AF-A0A7R9I7X8-F1
#
_cell.length_a   1.000
_cell.length_b   1.000
_cell.length_c   1.000
_cell.angle_alpha   90.00
_cell.angle_beta   90.00
_cell.angle_gamma   90.00
#
_symmetry.space_group_name_H-M   'P 1'
#
loop_
_entity.id
_entity.type
_entity.pdbx_description
1 polymer ?
#
loop_
_entity_poly.entity_id
_entity_poly.type
_entity_poly.pdbx_seq_one_letter_code
_entity_poly.pdbx_strand_id
1 'polypeptide(L)'
;MVGLHLPLVPMKHAYVITENISGVRGLPNVRDHDASVYFRIQGESLCMGGYEPNPIMLDQVPADFQFGLYELDWTVFSAHMSGAVNLVPVFATAGIKSTVCGPESFTPDHKPII
;
A
#
# COMPACT_ATOMS: atom_id res chain seq x y z
N MET A 1 -17.24 19.39 -16.87
CA MET A 1 -16.29 18.48 -17.59
C MET A 1 -16.14 18.98 -19.02
N VAL A 2 -14.93 18.95 -19.59
CA VAL A 2 -14.61 19.49 -20.93
C VAL A 2 -14.57 18.43 -22.05
N GLY A 3 -15.06 17.21 -21.79
CA GLY A 3 -15.15 16.13 -22.79
C GLY A 3 -13.83 15.43 -23.12
N LEU A 4 -12.78 15.62 -22.33
CA LEU A 4 -11.50 14.92 -22.50
C LEU A 4 -11.50 13.58 -21.75
N HIS A 5 -10.94 12.56 -22.39
CA HIS A 5 -10.62 11.29 -21.76
C HIS A 5 -9.16 11.34 -21.27
N LEU A 6 -8.95 11.23 -19.96
CA LEU A 6 -7.63 11.12 -19.37
C LEU A 6 -7.31 9.63 -19.15
N PRO A 7 -6.15 9.13 -19.60
CA PRO A 7 -5.76 7.73 -19.43
C PRO A 7 -5.29 7.47 -17.99
N LEU A 8 -6.22 7.55 -17.04
CA LEU A 8 -6.00 7.24 -15.63
C LEU A 8 -6.98 6.16 -15.17
N VAL A 9 -6.45 5.22 -14.40
CA VAL A 9 -7.22 4.15 -13.75
C VAL A 9 -7.03 4.26 -12.24
N PRO A 10 -8.10 4.38 -11.45
CA PRO A 10 -8.00 4.25 -10.00
C PRO A 10 -7.83 2.77 -9.61
N MET A 11 -6.86 2.50 -8.76
CA MET A 11 -6.62 1.17 -8.19
C MET A 11 -6.67 1.25 -6.67
N LYS A 12 -7.13 0.18 -6.01
CA LYS A 12 -6.97 0.07 -4.56
C LYS A 12 -5.50 -0.19 -4.24
N HIS A 13 -4.89 0.69 -3.46
CA HIS A 13 -3.54 0.50 -2.92
C HIS A 13 -3.59 0.46 -1.40
N ALA A 14 -2.84 -0.47 -0.81
CA ALA A 14 -2.90 -0.74 0.61
C ALA A 14 -1.54 -0.84 1.30
N TYR A 15 -1.55 -0.50 2.59
CA TYR A 15 -0.48 -0.82 3.53
C TYR A 15 -1.08 -1.13 4.90
N VAL A 16 -0.32 -1.87 5.71
CA VAL A 16 -0.65 -2.17 7.10
C VAL A 16 0.29 -1.43 8.03
N ILE A 17 -0.21 -1.07 9.20
CA ILE A 17 0.57 -0.45 10.28
C ILE A 17 0.68 -1.49 11.39
N THR A 18 1.90 -1.81 11.80
CA THR A 18 2.13 -2.79 12.87
C THR A 18 1.84 -2.20 14.25
N GLU A 19 1.72 -3.06 15.26
CA GLU A 19 1.94 -2.63 16.65
C GLU A 19 3.39 -2.15 16.85
N ASN A 20 3.69 -1.65 18.05
CA ASN A 20 5.02 -1.14 18.36
C ASN A 20 6.08 -2.26 18.30
N ILE A 21 7.17 -1.99 17.60
CA ILE A 21 8.35 -2.84 17.47
C ILE A 21 9.53 -2.14 18.13
N SER A 22 10.07 -2.76 19.19
CA SER A 22 11.21 -2.20 19.91
C SER A 22 12.42 -2.02 18.98
N GLY A 23 13.07 -0.86 19.05
CA GLY A 23 14.28 -0.55 18.28
C GLY A 23 14.05 -0.11 16.83
N VAL A 24 12.79 -0.02 16.37
CA VAL A 24 12.50 0.40 14.99
C VAL A 24 12.62 1.92 14.77
N ARG A 25 12.48 2.70 15.84
CA ARG A 25 12.50 4.17 15.77
C ARG A 25 13.85 4.66 15.27
N GLY A 26 13.83 5.50 14.23
CA GLY A 26 15.04 6.11 13.65
C GLY A 26 15.75 5.24 12.62
N LEU A 27 15.23 4.05 12.30
CA LEU A 27 15.68 3.27 11.16
C LEU A 27 15.32 3.95 9.82
N PRO A 28 16.04 3.62 8.72
CA PRO A 28 15.67 4.11 7.40
C PRO A 28 14.41 3.44 6.86
N ASN A 29 13.74 4.12 5.93
CA ASN A 29 12.73 3.48 5.09
C ASN A 29 13.41 2.54 4.10
N VAL A 30 12.75 1.43 3.77
CA VAL A 30 13.28 0.39 2.89
C VAL A 30 12.31 0.15 1.74
N ARG A 31 12.85 -0.11 0.55
CA ARG A 31 12.09 -0.59 -0.60
C ARG A 31 12.83 -1.76 -1.21
N ASP A 32 12.12 -2.86 -1.42
CA ASP A 32 12.61 -4.04 -2.12
C ASP A 32 11.77 -4.22 -3.39
N HIS A 33 12.43 -4.03 -4.54
CA HIS A 33 11.79 -4.13 -5.84
C HIS A 33 11.53 -5.58 -6.25
N ASP A 34 12.36 -6.52 -5.82
CA ASP A 34 12.24 -7.94 -6.18
C ASP A 34 11.04 -8.57 -5.44
N ALA A 35 10.88 -8.22 -4.17
CA ALA A 35 9.73 -8.61 -3.37
C ALA A 35 8.49 -7.72 -3.58
N SER A 36 8.61 -6.62 -4.33
CA SER A 36 7.54 -5.62 -4.56
C SER A 36 6.95 -5.01 -3.28
N VAL A 37 7.78 -4.83 -2.24
CA VAL A 37 7.37 -4.30 -0.93
C VAL A 37 8.15 -3.04 -0.52
N TYR A 38 7.56 -2.26 0.37
CA TYR A 38 8.21 -1.15 1.05
C TYR A 38 7.88 -1.13 2.54
N PHE A 39 8.81 -0.62 3.32
CA PHE A 39 8.67 -0.36 4.74
C PHE A 39 8.95 1.11 5.04
N ARG A 40 8.03 1.75 5.74
CA ARG A 40 8.18 3.12 6.23
C ARG A 40 8.13 3.13 7.75
N ILE A 41 9.06 3.82 8.39
CA ILE A 41 9.07 3.93 9.85
C ILE A 41 8.05 4.99 10.28
N GLN A 42 7.18 4.63 11.22
CA GLN A 42 6.20 5.53 11.82
C GLN A 42 6.27 5.45 13.35
N GLY A 43 7.11 6.29 13.96
CA GLY A 43 7.34 6.25 15.41
C GLY A 43 7.99 4.93 15.83
N GLU A 44 7.23 4.10 16.53
CA GLU A 44 7.64 2.73 16.92
C GLU A 44 6.95 1.64 16.07
N SER A 45 6.21 2.00 15.02
CA SER A 45 5.54 1.05 14.12
C SER A 45 6.19 1.02 12.74
N LEU A 46 5.93 -0.06 12.00
CA LEU A 46 6.22 -0.17 10.57
C LEU A 46 4.94 0.02 9.77
N CYS A 47 4.97 0.88 8.75
CA CYS A 47 4.02 0.81 7.65
C CYS A 47 4.60 -0.12 6.58
N MET A 48 3.94 -1.24 6.30
CA MET A 48 4.33 -2.19 5.26
C MET A 48 3.28 -2.21 4.16
N GLY A 49 3.68 -1.92 2.93
CA GLY A 49 2.81 -2.02 1.76
C GLY A 49 3.58 -2.55 0.56
N GLY A 50 2.89 -2.77 -0.54
CA GLY A 50 3.48 -3.28 -1.76
C GLY A 50 2.58 -3.07 -2.97
N TYR A 51 3.06 -3.49 -4.14
CA TYR A 51 2.31 -3.44 -5.39
C TYR A 51 2.04 -4.86 -5.86
N GLU A 52 0.78 -5.28 -5.80
CA GLU A 52 0.37 -6.63 -6.17
C GLU A 52 0.42 -6.82 -7.69
N PRO A 53 0.77 -8.01 -8.18
CA PRO A 53 0.68 -8.31 -9.63
C PRO A 53 -0.77 -8.34 -10.15
N ASN A 54 -1.75 -8.50 -9.26
CA ASN A 54 -3.18 -8.57 -9.54
C ASN A 54 -3.95 -7.48 -8.76
N PRO A 55 -3.72 -6.18 -9.04
CA PRO A 55 -4.36 -5.11 -8.30
C PRO A 55 -5.88 -5.09 -8.52
N ILE A 56 -6.62 -4.62 -7.52
CA ILE A 56 -8.06 -4.37 -7.68
C ILE A 56 -8.23 -3.02 -8.37
N MET A 57 -8.56 -3.07 -9.66
CA MET A 57 -8.90 -1.89 -10.44
C MET A 57 -10.33 -1.45 -10.12
N LEU A 58 -10.55 -0.14 -10.05
CA LEU A 58 -11.86 0.46 -9.86
C LEU A 58 -12.33 1.07 -11.18
N ASP A 59 -13.59 0.83 -11.55
CA ASP A 59 -14.18 1.49 -12.71
C ASP A 59 -14.34 3.00 -12.48
N GLN A 60 -14.71 3.37 -11.24
CA GLN A 60 -14.87 4.75 -10.80
C GLN A 60 -14.72 4.87 -9.28
N VAL A 61 -14.23 6.00 -8.81
CA VAL A 61 -14.30 6.39 -7.40
C VAL A 61 -15.59 7.20 -7.20
N PRO A 62 -16.43 6.92 -6.18
CA PRO A 62 -17.63 7.70 -5.91
C PRO A 62 -17.31 9.18 -5.73
N ALA A 63 -18.15 10.06 -6.28
CA ALA A 63 -17.91 11.51 -6.28
C ALA A 63 -17.88 12.14 -4.88
N ASP A 64 -18.50 11.48 -3.91
CA ASP A 64 -18.57 11.86 -2.50
C ASP A 64 -17.55 11.11 -1.61
N PHE A 65 -16.69 10.27 -2.21
CA PHE A 65 -15.65 9.55 -1.47
C PHE A 65 -14.53 10.52 -1.07
N GLN A 66 -14.47 10.86 0.22
CA GLN A 66 -13.44 11.71 0.81
C GLN A 66 -13.16 11.26 2.24
N PHE A 67 -11.89 11.32 2.66
CA PHE A 67 -11.44 10.89 3.99
C PHE A 67 -11.87 9.47 4.39
N GLY A 68 -12.23 8.64 3.41
CA GLY A 68 -12.64 7.25 3.58
C GLY A 68 -11.54 6.28 3.18
N LEU A 69 -11.67 5.05 3.66
CA LEU A 69 -10.82 3.92 3.29
C LEU A 69 -11.72 2.75 2.89
N TYR A 70 -11.21 1.88 2.02
CA TYR A 70 -11.81 0.60 1.73
C TYR A 70 -11.39 -0.42 2.80
N GLU A 71 -12.22 -1.46 2.97
CA GLU A 71 -11.77 -2.65 3.67
C GLU A 71 -10.61 -3.32 2.93
N LEU A 72 -9.63 -3.82 3.69
CA LEU A 72 -8.47 -4.48 3.14
C LEU A 72 -8.84 -5.89 2.66
N ASP A 73 -8.58 -6.17 1.39
CA ASP A 73 -8.66 -7.51 0.85
C ASP A 73 -7.38 -8.28 1.15
N TRP A 74 -7.42 -9.11 2.19
CA TRP A 74 -6.29 -9.93 2.60
C TRP A 74 -5.91 -10.99 1.57
N THR A 75 -6.83 -11.43 0.71
CA THR A 75 -6.51 -12.43 -0.32
C THR A 75 -5.55 -11.85 -1.35
N VAL A 76 -5.72 -10.56 -1.68
CA VAL A 76 -4.83 -9.81 -2.57
C VAL A 76 -3.56 -9.37 -1.83
N PHE A 77 -3.72 -8.74 -0.66
CA PHE A 77 -2.59 -8.18 0.11
C PHE A 77 -1.60 -9.24 0.61
N SER A 78 -2.06 -10.48 0.81
CA SER A 78 -1.20 -11.58 1.28
C SER A 78 -0.04 -11.92 0.33
N ALA A 79 -0.10 -11.48 -0.93
CA ALA A 79 0.98 -11.60 -1.91
C ALA A 79 2.32 -11.04 -1.41
N HIS A 80 2.28 -10.02 -0.55
CA HIS A 80 3.47 -9.35 0.00
C HIS A 80 4.10 -10.08 1.20
N MET A 81 3.36 -10.96 1.87
CA MET A 81 3.73 -11.43 3.22
C MET A 81 5.07 -12.17 3.24
N SER A 82 5.28 -13.09 2.30
CA SER A 82 6.50 -13.88 2.24
C SER A 82 7.74 -13.00 2.00
N GLY A 83 7.64 -12.03 1.07
CA GLY A 83 8.72 -11.09 0.79
C GLY A 83 8.99 -10.15 1.97
N ALA A 84 7.94 -9.62 2.58
CA ALA A 84 8.02 -8.76 3.74
C ALA A 84 8.68 -9.46 4.95
N VAL A 85 8.26 -10.69 5.26
CA VAL A 85 8.81 -11.47 6.38
C VAL A 85 10.26 -11.88 6.11
N ASN A 86 10.60 -12.24 4.86
CA ASN A 86 11.97 -12.58 4.51
C ASN A 86 12.92 -11.38 4.69
N LEU A 87 12.47 -10.17 4.31
CA LEU A 87 13.26 -8.94 4.45
C LEU A 87 13.33 -8.43 5.89
N VAL A 88 12.21 -8.49 6.61
CA VAL A 88 12.07 -7.98 7.99
C VAL A 88 11.42 -9.07 8.86
N PRO A 89 12.20 -10.01 9.41
CA PRO A 89 11.65 -11.19 10.12
C PRO A 89 10.75 -10.85 11.31
N VAL A 90 11.01 -9.75 12.02
CA VAL A 90 10.18 -9.29 13.15
C VAL A 90 8.74 -8.94 12.72
N PHE A 91 8.52 -8.64 11.44
CA PHE A 91 7.18 -8.35 10.90
C PHE A 91 6.22 -9.54 11.06
N ALA A 92 6.72 -10.78 11.05
CA ALA A 92 5.89 -11.99 11.20
C ALA A 92 5.14 -12.07 12.53
N THR A 93 5.64 -11.40 13.57
CA THR A 93 5.08 -11.46 14.94
C THR A 93 4.69 -10.10 15.50
N ALA A 94 4.91 -9.02 14.74
CA ALA A 94 4.68 -7.65 15.20
C ALA A 94 3.21 -7.31 15.47
N GLY A 95 2.25 -8.08 14.93
CA GLY A 95 0.83 -7.74 14.99
C GLY A 95 0.47 -6.55 14.11
N ILE A 96 -0.80 -6.45 13.71
CA ILE A 96 -1.31 -5.37 12.86
C ILE A 96 -2.26 -4.50 13.68
N LYS A 97 -1.90 -3.23 13.84
CA LYS A 97 -2.68 -2.22 14.54
C LYS A 97 -3.83 -1.68 13.70
N SER A 98 -3.55 -1.42 12.42
CA SER A 98 -4.54 -0.89 11.50
C SER A 98 -4.16 -1.14 10.04
N THR A 99 -5.17 -1.13 9.17
CA THR A 99 -5.03 -1.24 7.73
C THR A 99 -5.37 0.09 7.07
N VAL A 100 -4.72 0.41 5.96
CA VAL A 100 -5.04 1.55 5.12
C VAL A 100 -5.16 1.06 3.70
N CYS A 101 -6.33 1.24 3.08
CA CYS A 101 -6.58 0.87 1.70
C CYS A 101 -7.38 2.01 1.05
N GLY A 102 -6.78 2.67 0.07
CA GLY A 102 -7.37 3.85 -0.59
C GLY A 102 -7.26 3.77 -2.11
N PRO A 103 -8.01 4.62 -2.83
CA PRO A 103 -7.85 4.74 -4.27
C PRO A 103 -6.60 5.55 -4.59
N GLU A 104 -5.73 5.01 -5.44
CA GLU A 104 -4.59 5.71 -6.02
C GLU A 104 -4.71 5.69 -7.54
N SER A 105 -4.24 6.74 -8.21
CA SER A 105 -4.40 6.91 -9.66
C SER A 105 -3.15 6.51 -10.42
N PHE A 106 -3.32 5.65 -11.43
CA PHE A 106 -2.22 5.14 -12.25
C PHE A 106 -2.43 5.48 -13.72
N THR A 107 -1.36 5.91 -14.38
CA THR A 107 -1.26 6.03 -15.84
C THR A 107 -0.60 4.79 -16.43
N PRO A 108 -0.77 4.51 -17.73
CA PRO A 108 -0.16 3.35 -18.38
C PRO A 108 1.38 3.25 -18.27
N ASP A 109 2.07 4.37 -18.04
CA ASP A 109 3.52 4.43 -17.90
C ASP A 109 4.00 4.80 -16.47
N HIS A 110 3.06 4.84 -15.52
CA HIS A 110 3.28 5.25 -14.12
C HIS A 110 3.81 6.68 -13.93
N LYS A 111 3.78 7.54 -14.95
CA LYS A 111 4.18 8.94 -14.84
C LYS A 111 2.97 9.86 -14.64
N PRO A 112 3.13 10.99 -13.94
CA PRO A 112 2.05 11.97 -13.82
C PRO A 112 1.72 12.60 -15.19
N ILE A 113 0.47 13.01 -15.36
CA ILE A 113 0.05 13.92 -16.42
C ILE A 113 0.20 15.33 -15.86
N ILE A 114 1.15 16.10 -16.40
CA ILE A 114 1.48 17.47 -15.98
C ILE A 114 1.11 18.45 -17.09
#